data_AF-A0A8X7CU11-F1
#
_entry.id   AF-A0A8X7CU11-F1
#
_cell.length_a   1.000
_cell.length_b   1.000
_cell.length_c   1.000
_cell.angle_alpha   90.00
_cell.angle_beta   90.00
_cell.angle_gamma   90.00
#
_symmetry.space_group_name_H-M   'P 1'
#
loop_
_entity.id
_entity.type
_entity.pdbx_description
1 polymer ?
#
loop_
_entity_poly.entity_id
_entity_poly.type
_entity_poly.pdbx_seq_one_letter_code
_entity_poly.pdbx_strand_id
1 'polypeptide(L)'
;MGISPSAIFWIIWDFRICVQGAAGLAGLENICVIIGRALQKETNRVHSFYIKHLAIADFLMSLYLFVIAGHDAAYRGEYIHHDASWRHSWKCSLAGILSTLSSEASIFMLMIITTDRSELRF
;
A
#
# COMPACT_ATOMS: atom_id res chain seq x y z
N MET A 1 38.39 -4.25 -6.40
CA MET A 1 37.31 -5.25 -6.34
C MET A 1 36.05 -4.61 -6.90
N GLY A 2 35.71 -4.87 -8.16
CA GLY A 2 34.47 -4.39 -8.78
C GLY A 2 33.46 -5.53 -8.80
N ILE A 3 32.21 -5.26 -8.44
CA ILE A 3 31.12 -6.25 -8.53
C ILE A 3 30.82 -6.50 -10.01
N SER A 4 30.83 -7.77 -10.43
CA SER A 4 30.57 -8.16 -11.81
C SER A 4 29.14 -7.75 -12.24
N PRO A 5 28.90 -7.31 -13.49
CA PRO A 5 27.58 -6.85 -13.94
C PRO A 5 26.45 -7.87 -13.72
N SER A 6 26.77 -9.16 -13.78
CA SER A 6 25.83 -10.25 -13.47
C SER A 6 25.42 -10.26 -11.99
N ALA A 7 26.33 -9.98 -11.06
CA ALA A 7 26.03 -9.91 -9.64
C ALA A 7 25.14 -8.70 -9.30
N ILE A 8 25.30 -7.57 -9.99
CA ILE A 8 24.41 -6.41 -9.85
C ILE A 8 22.98 -6.77 -10.27
N PHE A 9 22.83 -7.53 -11.35
CA PHE A 9 21.53 -8.01 -11.81
C PHE A 9 20.84 -8.91 -10.78
N TRP A 10 21.57 -9.88 -10.20
CA TRP A 10 21.03 -10.77 -9.16
C TRP A 10 20.59 -10.01 -7.91
N ILE A 11 21.41 -9.06 -7.42
CA ILE A 11 21.07 -8.24 -6.24
C ILE A 11 19.78 -7.44 -6.46
N ILE A 12 19.62 -6.81 -7.62
CA ILE A 12 18.41 -6.04 -7.97
C ILE A 12 17.19 -6.97 -8.08
N TRP A 13 17.39 -8.19 -8.57
CA TRP A 13 16.33 -9.19 -8.72
C TRP A 13 15.84 -9.72 -7.37
N ASP A 14 16.77 -10.09 -6.49
CA ASP A 14 16.48 -10.53 -5.12
C ASP A 14 15.72 -9.46 -4.34
N PHE A 15 16.15 -8.20 -4.40
CA PHE A 15 15.48 -7.11 -3.70
C PHE A 15 14.03 -6.90 -4.16
N ARG A 16 13.77 -7.01 -5.47
CA ARG A 16 12.42 -6.87 -6.05
C ARG A 16 11.50 -8.01 -5.61
N ILE A 17 11.99 -9.25 -5.57
CA ILE A 17 11.23 -10.39 -5.06
C ILE A 17 10.89 -10.22 -3.58
N CYS A 18 11.85 -9.81 -2.76
CA CYS A 18 11.63 -9.59 -1.34
C CYS A 18 10.54 -8.54 -1.10
N VAL A 19 10.58 -7.42 -1.82
CA VAL A 19 9.57 -6.35 -1.71
C VAL A 19 8.19 -6.84 -2.14
N GLN A 20 8.09 -7.59 -3.24
CA GLN A 20 6.81 -8.09 -3.74
C GLN A 20 6.21 -9.16 -2.81
N GLY A 21 7.06 -10.05 -2.28
CA GLY A 21 6.66 -11.05 -1.29
C GLY A 21 6.16 -10.40 0.01
N ALA A 22 6.91 -9.44 0.54
CA ALA A 22 6.54 -8.71 1.75
C ALA A 22 5.23 -7.91 1.57
N ALA A 23 5.06 -7.23 0.43
CA ALA A 23 3.84 -6.50 0.13
C ALA A 23 2.60 -7.42 0.05
N GLY A 24 2.76 -8.62 -0.53
CA GLY A 24 1.70 -9.63 -0.60
C GLY A 24 1.32 -10.18 0.77
N LEU A 25 2.31 -10.56 1.59
CA LEU A 25 2.08 -11.02 2.98
C LEU A 25 1.38 -9.95 3.81
N ALA A 26 1.91 -8.72 3.81
CA ALA A 26 1.31 -7.60 4.53
C ALA A 26 -0.13 -7.31 4.05
N GLY A 27 -0.38 -7.42 2.74
CA GLY A 27 -1.72 -7.24 2.18
C GLY A 27 -2.71 -8.27 2.73
N LEU A 28 -2.33 -9.55 2.74
CA LEU A 28 -3.16 -10.64 3.26
C LEU A 28 -3.41 -10.50 4.77
N GLU A 29 -2.38 -10.16 5.54
CA GLU A 29 -2.49 -9.94 6.99
C GLU A 29 -3.46 -8.80 7.30
N ASN A 30 -3.35 -7.68 6.60
CA ASN A 30 -4.23 -6.53 6.79
C ASN A 30 -5.68 -6.83 6.39
N ILE A 31 -5.92 -7.58 5.31
CA ILE A 31 -7.27 -8.04 4.94
C ILE A 31 -7.87 -8.92 6.04
N CYS A 32 -7.11 -9.90 6.52
CA CYS A 32 -7.54 -10.80 7.59
C CYS A 32 -7.89 -10.05 8.88
N VAL A 33 -7.11 -9.02 9.23
CA VAL A 33 -7.39 -8.15 10.39
C VAL A 33 -8.69 -7.37 10.20
N ILE A 34 -8.92 -6.79 9.00
CA ILE A 34 -10.15 -6.05 8.69
C ILE A 34 -11.37 -6.97 8.79
N ILE A 35 -11.30 -8.16 8.21
CA ILE A 35 -12.39 -9.15 8.23
C ILE A 35 -12.63 -9.65 9.66
N GLY A 36 -11.58 -10.03 10.38
CA GLY A 36 -11.68 -10.51 11.77
C GLY A 36 -12.33 -9.48 12.69
N ARG A 37 -11.97 -8.20 12.55
CA ARG A 37 -12.58 -7.09 13.31
C ARG A 37 -13.96 -6.66 12.81
N ALA A 38 -14.35 -7.02 11.59
CA ALA A 38 -15.71 -6.84 11.10
C ALA A 38 -16.65 -7.93 11.67
N LEU A 39 -16.13 -9.14 11.88
CA LEU A 39 -16.86 -10.27 12.47
C LEU A 39 -16.94 -10.18 14.01
N GLN A 40 -15.91 -9.63 14.67
CA GLN A 40 -15.94 -9.40 16.12
C GLN A 40 -16.64 -8.09 16.49
N LYS A 41 -17.67 -8.19 17.34
CA LYS A 41 -18.35 -7.03 17.93
C LYS A 41 -17.49 -6.45 19.06
N GLU A 42 -16.65 -5.47 18.71
CA GLU A 42 -15.70 -4.85 19.63
C GLU A 42 -16.35 -3.85 20.61
N THR A 43 -15.93 -3.91 21.88
CA THR A 43 -16.41 -3.07 22.98
C THR A 43 -15.76 -1.68 23.02
N ASN A 44 -14.49 -1.55 22.59
CA ASN A 44 -13.77 -0.28 22.54
C ASN A 44 -13.76 0.32 21.14
N ARG A 45 -14.76 1.17 20.83
CA ARG A 45 -14.95 1.76 19.49
C ARG A 45 -13.74 2.59 19.02
N VAL A 46 -13.10 3.35 19.91
CA VAL A 46 -11.97 4.23 19.58
C VAL A 46 -10.73 3.43 19.14
N HIS A 47 -10.36 2.40 19.92
CA HIS A 47 -9.21 1.56 19.60
C HIS A 47 -9.41 0.74 18.32
N SER A 48 -10.62 0.21 18.12
CA SER A 48 -10.98 -0.48 16.87
C SER A 48 -10.96 0.43 15.65
N PHE A 49 -11.33 1.70 15.81
CA PHE A 49 -11.29 2.68 14.73
C PHE A 49 -9.85 2.95 14.28
N TYR A 50 -8.93 3.18 15.22
CA TYR A 50 -7.51 3.37 14.91
C TYR A 50 -6.90 2.19 14.15
N ILE A 51 -7.14 0.97 14.63
CA ILE A 51 -6.63 -0.26 14.00
C ILE A 51 -7.21 -0.45 12.59
N LYS A 52 -8.49 -0.16 12.38
CA LYS A 52 -9.12 -0.26 11.04
C LYS A 52 -8.50 0.72 10.06
N HIS A 53 -8.27 1.97 10.47
CA HIS A 53 -7.64 2.96 9.60
C HIS A 53 -6.21 2.60 9.22
N LEU A 54 -5.42 2.10 10.19
CA LEU A 54 -4.07 1.61 9.93
C LEU A 54 -4.10 0.45 8.92
N ALA A 55 -4.92 -0.57 9.16
CA ALA A 55 -5.05 -1.71 8.27
C ALA A 55 -5.51 -1.33 6.84
N ILE A 56 -6.39 -0.32 6.71
CA ILE A 56 -6.81 0.20 5.39
C ILE A 56 -5.64 0.90 4.70
N ALA A 57 -4.88 1.75 5.40
CA ALA A 57 -3.75 2.47 4.82
C ALA A 57 -2.64 1.52 4.36
N ASP A 58 -2.30 0.51 5.17
CA ASP A 58 -1.31 -0.51 4.83
C ASP A 58 -1.80 -1.41 3.69
N PHE A 59 -3.09 -1.75 3.65
CA PHE A 59 -3.67 -2.51 2.53
C PHE A 59 -3.60 -1.72 1.21
N LEU A 60 -3.92 -0.43 1.21
CA LEU A 60 -3.82 0.43 0.03
C LEU A 60 -2.38 0.53 -0.47
N MET A 61 -1.41 0.61 0.45
CA MET A 61 0.03 0.61 0.11
C MET A 61 0.48 -0.72 -0.51
N SER A 62 0.05 -1.85 0.05
CA SER A 62 0.31 -3.18 -0.53
C SER A 62 -0.27 -3.31 -1.93
N LEU A 63 -1.50 -2.83 -2.15
CA LEU A 63 -2.14 -2.86 -3.46
C LEU A 63 -1.40 -1.98 -4.48
N TYR A 64 -0.96 -0.79 -4.06
CA TYR A 64 -0.12 0.08 -4.89
C TYR A 64 1.17 -0.64 -5.34
N LEU A 65 1.90 -1.26 -4.40
CA LEU A 65 3.12 -2.01 -4.71
C LEU A 65 2.85 -3.21 -5.64
N PHE A 66 1.71 -3.89 -5.49
CA PHE A 66 1.31 -4.99 -6.36
C PHE A 66 1.03 -4.53 -7.81
N VAL A 67 0.38 -3.39 -7.97
CA VAL A 67 0.13 -2.78 -9.29
C VAL A 67 1.45 -2.41 -9.98
N ILE A 68 2.39 -1.82 -9.25
CA ILE A 68 3.73 -1.49 -9.76
C ILE A 68 4.51 -2.76 -10.11
N ALA A 69 4.44 -3.80 -9.28
CA ALA A 69 5.09 -5.08 -9.51
C ALA A 69 4.58 -5.80 -10.77
N GLY A 70 3.26 -5.83 -10.98
CA GLY A 70 2.67 -6.40 -12.18
C GLY A 70 3.11 -5.68 -13.45
N HIS A 71 3.23 -4.35 -13.40
CA HIS A 71 3.79 -3.56 -14.49
C HIS A 71 5.28 -3.85 -14.71
N ASP A 72 6.05 -3.87 -13.63
CA ASP A 72 7.48 -4.12 -13.64
C ASP A 72 7.86 -5.51 -14.18
N ALA A 73 6.99 -6.52 -14.02
CA ALA A 73 7.12 -7.83 -14.66
C ALA A 73 6.71 -7.82 -16.14
N ALA A 74 5.65 -7.08 -16.50
CA ALA A 74 5.09 -7.07 -17.85
C ALA A 74 5.96 -6.31 -18.88
N TYR A 75 6.72 -5.29 -18.46
CA TYR A 75 7.42 -4.38 -19.39
C TYR A 75 8.95 -4.51 -19.40
N ARG A 76 9.50 -5.65 -18.94
CA ARG A 76 10.92 -5.98 -19.13
C ARG A 76 11.23 -6.21 -20.63
N GLY A 77 11.48 -5.13 -21.37
CA GLY A 77 11.98 -5.17 -22.75
C GLY A 77 11.58 -3.98 -23.64
N GLU A 78 10.39 -3.38 -23.42
CA GLU A 78 9.78 -2.37 -24.30
C GLU A 78 9.33 -1.12 -23.51
N TYR A 79 10.13 -0.72 -22.51
CA TYR A 79 9.76 0.31 -21.52
C TYR A 79 9.43 1.67 -22.15
N ILE A 80 10.03 2.00 -23.30
CA ILE A 80 9.89 3.29 -23.98
C ILE A 80 8.60 3.39 -24.81
N HIS A 81 8.11 2.29 -25.40
CA HIS A 81 6.89 2.34 -26.21
C HIS A 81 5.61 2.27 -25.38
N HIS A 82 5.67 1.67 -24.19
CA HIS A 82 4.48 1.46 -23.36
C HIS A 82 4.33 2.44 -22.19
N ASP A 83 5.33 3.27 -21.92
CA ASP A 83 5.27 4.29 -20.85
C ASP A 83 4.10 5.27 -21.06
N ALA A 84 3.93 5.78 -22.29
CA ALA A 84 2.83 6.68 -22.64
C ALA A 84 1.46 5.98 -22.52
N SER A 85 1.38 4.72 -22.93
CA SER A 85 0.18 3.88 -22.80
C SER A 85 -0.17 3.63 -21.33
N TRP A 86 0.82 3.34 -20.48
CA TRP A 86 0.62 3.14 -19.05
C TRP A 86 0.10 4.40 -18.36
N ARG A 87 0.71 5.56 -18.62
CA ARG A 87 0.27 6.84 -18.03
C ARG A 87 -1.15 7.22 -18.43
N HIS A 88 -1.60 6.82 -19.62
CA HIS A 88 -2.97 7.01 -20.08
C HIS A 88 -3.92 5.89 -19.64
N SER A 89 -3.39 4.79 -19.09
CA SER A 89 -4.19 3.64 -18.67
C SER A 89 -4.83 3.87 -17.31
N TRP A 90 -5.97 3.20 -17.11
CA TRP A 90 -6.70 3.22 -15.84
C TRP A 90 -5.86 2.74 -14.65
N LYS A 91 -4.85 1.90 -14.88
CA LYS A 91 -3.99 1.31 -13.85
C LYS A 91 -3.08 2.36 -13.20
N CYS A 92 -2.55 3.30 -13.98
CA CYS A 92 -1.79 4.43 -13.45
C CYS A 92 -2.69 5.38 -12.65
N SER A 93 -3.90 5.63 -13.12
CA SER A 93 -4.88 6.44 -12.39
C SER A 93 -5.27 5.78 -11.07
N LEU A 94 -5.48 4.46 -11.07
CA LEU A 94 -5.73 3.69 -9.85
C LEU A 94 -4.55 3.78 -8.88
N ALA A 95 -3.31 3.62 -9.36
CA ALA A 95 -2.12 3.74 -8.52
C ALA A 95 -2.02 5.14 -7.87
N GLY A 96 -2.35 6.19 -8.62
CA GLY A 96 -2.46 7.56 -8.09
C GLY A 96 -3.51 7.68 -7.00
N ILE A 97 -4.73 7.18 -7.25
CA ILE A 97 -5.83 7.19 -6.27
C ILE A 97 -5.44 6.42 -5.01
N LEU A 98 -4.83 5.24 -5.12
CA LEU A 98 -4.38 4.44 -3.97
C LEU A 98 -3.36 5.20 -3.10
N SER A 99 -2.41 5.90 -3.75
CA SER A 99 -1.41 6.72 -3.05
C SER A 99 -2.04 7.93 -2.35
N THR A 100 -2.98 8.61 -3.03
CA THR A 100 -3.70 9.76 -2.45
C THR A 100 -4.58 9.32 -1.27
N LEU A 101 -5.34 8.23 -1.42
CA LEU A 101 -6.19 7.68 -0.35
C LEU A 101 -5.39 7.27 0.89
N SER A 102 -4.18 6.71 0.70
CA SER A 102 -3.27 6.39 1.82
C SER A 102 -2.88 7.67 2.61
N SER A 103 -2.62 8.76 1.88
CA SER A 103 -2.29 10.06 2.48
C SER A 103 -3.49 10.72 3.17
N GLU A 104 -4.67 10.65 2.56
CA GLU A 104 -5.93 11.19 3.12
C GLU A 104 -6.38 10.43 4.38
N ALA A 105 -6.13 9.11 4.45
CA ALA A 105 -6.44 8.31 5.64
C ALA A 105 -5.70 8.81 6.89
N SER A 106 -4.47 9.30 6.75
CA SER A 106 -3.71 9.92 7.84
C SER A 106 -4.35 11.22 8.32
N ILE A 107 -4.79 12.08 7.39
CA ILE A 107 -5.45 13.35 7.71
C ILE A 107 -6.80 13.10 8.40
N PHE A 108 -7.57 12.12 7.92
CA PHE A 108 -8.84 11.74 8.53
C PHE A 108 -8.66 11.26 9.98
N MET A 109 -7.60 10.50 10.25
CA MET A 109 -7.24 10.09 11.61
C MET A 109 -6.90 11.28 12.51
N LEU A 110 -6.10 12.22 12.03
CA LEU A 110 -5.76 13.45 12.77
C LEU A 110 -6.98 14.31 13.09
N MET A 111 -7.91 14.40 12.13
CA MET A 111 -9.19 15.09 12.32
C MET A 111 -9.98 14.44 13.46
N ILE A 112 -10.16 13.11 13.43
CA ILE A 112 -10.89 12.37 14.47
C ILE A 112 -10.28 12.59 15.86
N ILE A 113 -8.93 12.50 15.98
CA ILE A 113 -8.23 12.74 17.25
C ILE A 113 -8.48 14.15 17.77
N THR A 114 -8.49 15.14 16.86
CA THR A 114 -8.72 16.54 17.20
C THR A 114 -10.17 16.79 17.62
N THR A 115 -11.14 16.19 16.92
CA THR A 115 -12.56 16.26 17.26
C THR A 115 -12.84 15.64 18.63
N ASP A 116 -12.31 14.44 18.91
CA ASP A 116 -12.41 13.77 20.21
C ASP A 116 -11.86 14.65 21.35
N ARG A 117 -10.67 15.25 21.15
CA ARG A 117 -10.07 16.19 22.10
C ARG A 117 -10.87 17.49 22.29
N SER A 118 -11.58 17.95 21.25
CA SER A 118 -12.37 19.18 21.31
C SER A 118 -13.69 18.99 22.06
N GLU A 119 -14.34 17.83 21.93
CA GLU A 119 -15.54 17.50 22.71
C GLU A 119 -15.23 17.34 24.20
N LEU A 120 -14.06 16.80 24.55
CA LEU A 120 -13.58 16.70 25.94
C LEU A 120 -13.22 18.07 26.58
N ARG A 121 -13.24 19.16 25.80
CA ARG A 121 -12.87 20.51 26.25
C ARG A 121 -14.06 21.45 26.44
N PHE A 122 -15.29 20.98 26.20
CA PHE A 122 -16.55 21.65 26.51
C PHE A 122 -17.30 20.91 27.61
#